data_AF-A0A2G6G087-F1
#
_entry.id   AF-A0A2G6G087-F1
#
_cell.length_a   1.000
_cell.length_b   1.000
_cell.length_c   1.000
_cell.angle_alpha   90.00
_cell.angle_beta   90.00
_cell.angle_gamma   90.00
#
_symmetry.space_group_name_H-M   'P 1'
#
loop_
_entity.id
_entity.type
_entity.pdbx_description
1 polymer ?
#
loop_
_entity_poly.entity_id
_entity_poly.type
_entity_poly.pdbx_seq_one_letter_code
_entity_poly.pdbx_strand_id
1 'polypeptide(L)'
;MPAKKKKNKPLVGKALVKEVNRLIRLARTHWDAHNNRACRRERTRALTLYETLDKQQREQVPQVLRVWLRYRSEKYFGDHRTKP
;
A
#
# COMPACT_ATOMS: atom_id res chain seq x y z
N MET A 1 16.32 25.57 -1.21
CA MET A 1 16.97 24.25 -1.35
C MET A 1 16.15 23.37 -2.29
N PRO A 2 16.59 23.08 -3.53
CA PRO A 2 15.81 22.22 -4.44
C PRO A 2 15.81 20.78 -3.91
N ALA A 3 14.62 20.22 -3.72
CA ALA A 3 14.43 18.84 -3.26
C ALA A 3 15.11 17.87 -4.23
N LYS A 4 16.15 17.16 -3.77
CA LYS A 4 16.83 16.11 -4.54
C LYS A 4 15.81 15.04 -4.93
N LYS A 5 15.35 15.06 -6.20
CA LYS A 5 14.52 14.00 -6.80
C LYS A 5 15.31 12.69 -6.70
N LYS A 6 14.89 11.79 -5.80
CA LYS A 6 15.51 10.47 -5.65
C LYS A 6 15.27 9.68 -6.95
N LYS A 7 16.36 9.26 -7.58
CA LYS A 7 16.39 8.49 -8.83
C LYS A 7 15.48 7.26 -8.73
N ASN A 8 14.64 7.05 -9.74
CA ASN A 8 13.86 5.82 -9.98
C ASN A 8 14.83 4.64 -10.18
N LYS A 9 15.37 4.09 -9.09
CA LYS A 9 16.02 2.79 -9.13
C LYS A 9 14.92 1.73 -9.11
N PRO A 10 15.03 0.64 -9.90
CA PRO A 10 14.10 -0.47 -9.77
C PRO A 10 14.11 -0.93 -8.31
N LEU A 11 12.91 -1.01 -7.72
CA LEU A 11 12.74 -1.47 -6.34
C LEU A 11 12.90 -2.98 -6.34
N VAL A 12 14.05 -3.48 -5.87
CA VAL A 12 14.36 -4.91 -5.85
C VAL A 12 14.54 -5.40 -4.41
N GLY A 13 14.04 -6.60 -4.12
CA GLY A 13 14.22 -7.31 -2.85
C GLY A 13 13.76 -6.49 -1.63
N LYS A 14 14.68 -6.25 -0.67
CA LYS A 14 14.39 -5.52 0.57
C LYS A 14 13.86 -4.09 0.34
N ALA A 15 14.23 -3.45 -0.77
CA ALA A 15 13.74 -2.11 -1.10
C ALA A 15 12.25 -2.14 -1.49
N LEU A 16 11.82 -3.19 -2.21
CA LEU A 16 10.43 -3.41 -2.58
C LEU A 16 9.57 -3.64 -1.34
N VAL A 17 10.02 -4.50 -0.41
CA VAL A 17 9.33 -4.75 0.88
C VAL A 17 9.18 -3.45 1.68
N LYS A 18 10.23 -2.62 1.76
CA LYS A 18 10.19 -1.33 2.46
C LYS A 18 9.19 -0.37 1.81
N GLU A 19 9.12 -0.33 0.49
CA GLU A 19 8.20 0.53 -0.22
C GLU A 19 6.74 0.08 -0.05
N VAL A 20 6.48 -1.23 -0.14
CA VAL A 20 5.15 -1.79 0.16
C VAL A 20 4.71 -1.41 1.58
N ASN A 21 5.59 -1.61 2.57
CA ASN A 21 5.30 -1.21 3.95
C ASN A 21 5.04 0.29 4.09
N ARG A 22 5.77 1.14 3.36
CA ARG A 22 5.56 2.59 3.34
C ARG A 22 4.21 2.96 2.76
N LEU A 23 3.82 2.37 1.63
CA LEU A 23 2.56 2.63 0.97
C LEU A 23 1.36 2.19 1.80
N ILE A 24 1.44 1.04 2.48
CA ILE A 24 0.35 0.59 3.38
C ILE A 24 0.19 1.56 4.55
N ARG A 25 1.30 2.03 5.16
CA ARG A 25 1.23 3.03 6.23
C ARG A 25 0.66 4.36 5.73
N LEU A 26 1.06 4.80 4.54
CA LEU A 26 0.54 6.03 3.94
C LEU A 26 -0.97 5.93 3.66
N ALA A 27 -1.41 4.79 3.14
CA ALA A 27 -2.83 4.51 2.96
C ALA A 27 -3.60 4.53 4.29
N ARG A 28 -3.02 4.00 5.38
CA ARG A 28 -3.58 4.10 6.74
C ARG A 28 -3.69 5.54 7.22
N THR A 29 -2.64 6.36 7.05
CA THR A 29 -2.70 7.78 7.42
C THR A 29 -3.80 8.51 6.65
N HIS A 30 -3.96 8.25 5.35
CA HIS A 30 -5.05 8.82 4.56
C HIS A 30 -6.43 8.30 5.00
N TRP A 31 -6.51 7.04 5.41
CA TRP A 31 -7.71 6.45 5.98
C TRP A 31 -8.11 7.16 7.28
N ASP A 32 -7.16 7.33 8.21
CA ASP A 32 -7.40 8.01 9.50
C ASP A 32 -7.79 9.48 9.28
N ALA A 33 -7.24 10.13 8.26
CA ALA A 33 -7.61 11.48 7.82
C ALA A 33 -8.92 11.54 7.00
N HIS A 34 -9.67 10.43 6.87
CA HIS A 34 -10.90 10.33 6.08
C HIS A 34 -10.74 10.72 4.60
N ASN A 35 -9.51 10.77 4.08
CA ASN A 35 -9.22 11.07 2.68
C ASN A 35 -9.30 9.78 1.84
N ASN A 36 -10.53 9.35 1.59
CA ASN A 36 -10.84 8.10 0.91
C ASN A 36 -10.24 8.00 -0.50
N ARG A 37 -10.14 9.12 -1.23
CA ARG A 37 -9.56 9.13 -2.58
C ARG A 37 -8.05 8.84 -2.55
N ALA A 38 -7.31 9.52 -1.67
CA ALA A 38 -5.88 9.27 -1.50
C ALA A 38 -5.61 7.87 -0.94
N CYS A 39 -6.40 7.44 0.05
CA CYS A 39 -6.33 6.09 0.61
C CYS A 39 -6.50 5.01 -0.47
N ARG A 40 -7.50 5.13 -1.36
CA ARG A 40 -7.68 4.20 -2.50
C ARG A 40 -6.44 4.13 -3.36
N ARG A 41 -5.92 5.29 -3.78
CA ARG A 41 -4.78 5.36 -4.70
C ARG A 41 -3.54 4.68 -4.13
N GLU A 42 -3.16 5.03 -2.90
CA GLU A 42 -1.95 4.49 -2.28
C GLU A 42 -2.12 3.01 -1.89
N ARG A 43 -3.35 2.59 -1.54
CA ARG A 43 -3.68 1.18 -1.33
C ARG A 43 -3.58 0.37 -2.62
N THR A 44 -4.12 0.83 -3.74
CA THR A 44 -4.02 0.13 -5.03
C THR A 44 -2.56 -0.07 -5.42
N ARG A 45 -1.72 0.96 -5.26
CA ARG A 45 -0.27 0.86 -5.47
C ARG A 45 0.39 -0.17 -4.55
N ALA A 46 0.02 -0.16 -3.26
CA ALA A 46 0.52 -1.13 -2.30
C ALA A 46 0.13 -2.57 -2.70
N LEU A 47 -1.10 -2.79 -3.16
CA LEU A 47 -1.60 -4.10 -3.58
C LEU A 47 -0.84 -4.60 -4.82
N THR A 48 -0.71 -3.77 -5.85
CA THR A 48 0.03 -4.11 -7.07
C THR A 48 1.48 -4.50 -6.76
N LEU A 49 2.17 -3.73 -5.91
CA LEU A 49 3.54 -4.09 -5.52
C LEU A 49 3.58 -5.32 -4.60
N TYR A 50 2.60 -5.49 -3.73
CA TYR A 50 2.52 -6.66 -2.84
C TYR A 50 2.34 -7.96 -3.62
N GLU A 51 1.56 -7.94 -4.69
CA GLU A 51 1.36 -9.10 -5.57
C GLU A 51 2.66 -9.55 -6.26
N THR A 52 3.56 -8.60 -6.56
CA THR A 52 4.89 -8.90 -7.12
C THR A 52 5.90 -9.46 -6.10
N LEU A 53 5.62 -9.39 -4.80
CA LEU A 53 6.51 -9.93 -3.76
C LEU A 53 6.47 -11.47 -3.78
N ASP A 54 7.63 -12.09 -3.62
CA ASP A 54 7.75 -13.53 -3.36
C ASP A 54 7.28 -13.90 -1.92
N LYS A 55 7.18 -15.20 -1.62
CA LYS A 55 6.71 -15.68 -0.30
C LYS A 55 7.59 -15.19 0.86
N GLN A 56 8.92 -15.22 0.69
CA GLN A 56 9.87 -14.80 1.72
C GLN A 56 9.82 -13.29 1.99
N GLN A 57 9.57 -12.49 0.95
CA GLN A 57 9.40 -11.05 1.03
C GLN A 57 8.06 -10.68 1.66
N ARG A 58 6.98 -11.42 1.38
CA ARG A 58 5.68 -11.23 2.03
C ARG A 58 5.73 -11.52 3.53
N GLU A 59 6.54 -12.48 3.97
CA GLU A 59 6.75 -12.77 5.40
C GLU A 59 7.43 -11.60 6.13
N GLN A 60 8.29 -10.85 5.45
CA GLN A 60 8.93 -9.64 6.00
C GLN A 60 7.95 -8.46 6.16
N VAL A 61 6.77 -8.52 5.54
CA VAL A 61 5.71 -7.52 5.74
C VAL A 61 5.01 -7.80 7.08
N PRO A 62 4.95 -6.83 8.02
CA PRO A 62 4.27 -7.01 9.29
C PRO A 62 2.82 -7.50 9.10
N GLN A 63 2.42 -8.51 9.89
CA GLN A 63 1.11 -9.14 9.77
C GLN A 63 -0.05 -8.13 9.86
N VAL A 64 0.07 -7.12 10.74
CA VAL A 64 -0.91 -6.04 10.88
C VAL A 64 -1.15 -5.30 9.54
N LEU A 65 -0.08 -5.05 8.77
CA LEU A 65 -0.18 -4.38 7.48
C LEU A 65 -0.81 -5.29 6.41
N ARG A 66 -0.49 -6.60 6.42
CA ARG A 66 -1.09 -7.59 5.53
C ARG A 66 -2.59 -7.74 5.77
N VAL A 67 -2.99 -7.88 7.04
CA VAL A 67 -4.40 -7.97 7.43
C VAL A 67 -5.16 -6.70 7.05
N TRP A 68 -4.58 -5.52 7.31
CA TRP A 68 -5.20 -4.25 6.91
C TRP A 68 -5.40 -4.17 5.40
N LEU A 69 -4.38 -4.51 4.61
CA LEU A 69 -4.44 -4.47 3.14
C LEU A 69 -5.53 -5.39 2.58
N ARG A 70 -5.72 -6.58 3.16
CA ARG A 70 -6.74 -7.55 2.76
C ARG A 70 -8.14 -7.21 3.27
N TYR A 71 -8.30 -6.98 4.57
CA TYR A 71 -9.61 -6.85 5.21
C TYR A 71 -10.29 -5.50 4.90
N ARG A 72 -9.52 -4.40 4.84
CA ARG A 72 -10.08 -3.07 4.51
C ARG A 72 -10.36 -2.91 3.03
N SER A 73 -9.65 -3.64 2.17
CA SER A 73 -9.94 -3.72 0.73
C SER A 73 -11.39 -4.11 0.48
N GLU A 74 -11.77 -5.24 1.06
CA GLU A 74 -13.01 -5.93 0.73
C GLU A 74 -14.22 -5.18 1.30
N LYS A 75 -14.14 -4.75 2.56
CA LYS A 75 -15.25 -4.11 3.25
C LYS A 75 -15.57 -2.66 2.81
N TYR A 76 -14.57 -1.89 2.36
CA TYR A 76 -14.76 -0.45 2.11
C TYR A 76 -14.49 -0.01 0.67
N PHE A 77 -13.81 -0.85 -0.11
CA PHE A 77 -13.35 -0.53 -1.46
C PHE A 77 -13.68 -1.62 -2.48
N GLY A 78 -14.42 -2.66 -2.11
CA GLY A 78 -14.95 -3.64 -3.08
C GLY A 78 -15.98 -3.00 -4.01
N ASP A 79 -16.13 -3.57 -5.20
CA ASP A 79 -17.09 -3.13 -6.22
C ASP A 79 -18.55 -3.14 -5.76
N HIS A 80 -18.84 -3.75 -4.60
CA HIS A 80 -20.17 -3.81 -4.00
C HIS A 80 -20.67 -2.51 -3.36
N ARG A 81 -19.97 -1.37 -3.49
CA ARG A 81 -20.56 -0.07 -3.15
C ARG A 81 -21.16 0.57 -4.40
N THR A 82 -22.45 0.28 -4.57
CA THR A 82 -23.39 1.03 -5.38
C THR A 82 -23.26 2.53 -5.13
N LYS A 83 -23.32 3.34 -6.20
CA LYS A 83 -23.49 4.80 -6.10
C LYS A 83 -24.77 5.10 -5.29
N PRO A 84 -24.79 6.14 -4.44
CA PRO A 84 -26.05 6.64 -3.90
C PRO A 84 -26.96 7.12 -5.03
#